data_AF-A0A3D4UZY6-F1
#
_entry.id   AF-A0A3D4UZY6-F1
#
_cell.length_a   1.000
_cell.length_b   1.000
_cell.length_c   1.000
_cell.angle_alpha   90.00
_cell.angle_beta   90.00
_cell.angle_gamma   90.00
#
_symmetry.space_group_name_H-M   'P 1'
#
loop_
_entity.id
_entity.type
_entity.pdbx_description
1 polymer ?
#
loop_
_entity_poly.entity_id
_entity_poly.type
_entity_poly.pdbx_seq_one_letter_code
_entity_poly.pdbx_strand_id
1 'polypeptide(L)' 'MFAKWRYESSLLGYSYSHDLRECFKERYPNLQDLKVISELPEREKFQVAGEVKDFFTRTSQNGNKYVIISLA' A
#
# COMPACT_ATOMS: atom_id res chain seq x y z
N MET A 1 -0.64 11.44 13.29
CA MET A 1 0.32 11.34 12.16
C MET A 1 -0.41 11.12 10.84
N PHE A 2 -1.17 10.02 10.70
CA PHE A 2 -1.93 9.70 9.47
C PHE A 2 -2.88 10.81 8.97
N ALA A 3 -3.61 11.50 9.87
CA ALA A 3 -4.52 12.58 9.47
C ALA A 3 -3.78 13.74 8.75
N LYS A 4 -2.55 14.06 9.16
CA LYS A 4 -1.72 15.09 8.50
C LYS A 4 -1.25 14.61 7.13
N TRP A 5 -0.77 13.38 7.05
CA TRP A 5 -0.41 12.74 5.78
C TRP A 5 -1.58 12.77 4.80
N ARG A 6 -2.79 12.37 5.22
CA ARG A 6 -3.96 12.33 4.34
C ARG A 6 -4.38 13.71 3.87
N TYR A 7 -4.29 14.72 4.75
CA TYR A 7 -4.58 16.10 4.40
C TYR A 7 -3.60 16.63 3.35
N GLU A 8 -2.30 16.47 3.56
CA GLU A 8 -1.27 16.90 2.62
C GLU A 8 -1.36 16.16 1.28
N SER A 9 -1.46 14.82 1.31
CA SER A 9 -1.61 14.02 0.09
C SER A 9 -2.88 14.39 -0.69
N SER A 10 -3.97 14.74 -0.01
CA SER A 10 -5.19 15.20 -0.68
C SER A 10 -5.07 16.61 -1.27
N LEU A 11 -4.35 17.50 -0.59
CA LEU A 11 -4.25 18.91 -0.96
C LEU A 11 -3.17 19.16 -2.02
N LEU A 12 -2.05 18.43 -1.92
CA LEU A 12 -0.83 18.65 -2.70
C LEU A 12 -0.53 17.49 -3.66
N GLY A 13 -1.26 16.38 -3.57
CA GLY A 13 -1.00 15.16 -4.34
C GLY A 13 0.10 14.28 -3.76
N TYR A 14 0.82 14.73 -2.73
CA TYR A 14 1.84 13.97 -2.00
C TYR A 14 2.09 14.60 -0.62
N SER A 15 2.47 13.79 0.38
CA SER A 15 2.88 14.30 1.70
C SER A 15 4.39 14.50 1.76
N TYR A 16 4.82 15.75 1.98
CA TYR A 16 6.23 16.09 2.13
C TYR A 16 6.73 15.92 3.57
N SER A 17 5.81 15.96 4.54
CA SER A 17 6.16 16.03 5.95
C SER A 17 6.23 14.66 6.63
N HIS A 18 5.55 13.66 6.09
CA HIS A 18 5.43 12.34 6.71
C HIS A 18 5.40 11.25 5.65
N ASP A 19 6.06 10.12 5.91
CA ASP A 19 5.87 8.92 5.11
C ASP A 19 4.65 8.13 5.63
N LEU A 20 3.94 7.46 4.73
CA LEU A 20 2.84 6.57 5.11
C LEU A 20 3.33 5.42 6.00
N ARG A 21 4.54 4.89 5.74
CA ARG A 21 5.19 3.89 6.60
C ARG A 21 5.32 4.40 8.04
N GLU A 22 5.77 5.63 8.22
CA GLU A 22 5.96 6.20 9.56
C GLU A 22 4.66 6.31 10.35
N CYS A 23 3.53 6.53 9.65
CA CYS A 23 2.22 6.58 10.27
C CYS A 23 1.76 5.25 10.87
N PHE A 24 2.32 4.12 10.41
CA PHE A 24 1.87 2.78 10.74
C PHE A 24 2.96 1.85 11.30
N LYS A 25 4.23 2.29 11.35
CA LYS A 25 5.38 1.49 11.79
C LYS A 25 5.25 0.89 13.19
N GLU A 26 4.56 1.57 14.11
CA GLU A 26 4.35 1.07 15.48
C GLU A 26 3.49 -0.19 15.52
N ARG A 27 2.52 -0.30 14.60
CA ARG A 27 1.62 -1.45 14.51
C ARG A 27 2.13 -2.50 13.51
N TYR A 28 2.83 -2.06 12.48
CA TYR A 28 3.33 -2.89 11.40
C TYR A 28 4.80 -2.56 11.12
N PRO A 29 5.74 -3.17 11.88
CA PRO A 29 7.15 -2.83 11.82
C PRO A 29 7.82 -3.22 10.50
N ASN A 30 7.22 -4.17 9.76
CA ASN A 30 7.77 -4.72 8.52
C ASN A 30 7.23 -4.03 7.25
N LEU A 31 6.60 -2.86 7.39
CA LEU A 31 6.12 -2.11 6.24
C LEU A 31 7.30 -1.73 5.33
N GLN A 32 7.10 -1.89 4.03
CA GLN A 32 8.04 -1.53 2.99
C GLN A 32 7.47 -0.41 2.11
N ASP A 33 8.32 0.49 1.65
CA ASP A 33 7.91 1.51 0.68
C ASP A 33 7.71 0.85 -0.68
N LEU A 34 6.75 1.36 -1.46
CA LEU A 34 6.44 0.82 -2.79
C LEU A 34 7.67 0.80 -3.73
N LYS A 35 8.58 1.77 -3.60
CA LYS A 35 9.85 1.81 -4.35
C LYS A 35 10.78 0.65 -4.00
N VAL A 36 10.89 0.32 -2.71
CA VAL A 36 11.71 -0.81 -2.26
C VAL A 36 11.10 -2.12 -2.77
N ILE A 37 9.78 -2.23 -2.75
CA ILE A 37 9.06 -3.43 -3.21
C ILE A 37 9.31 -3.71 -4.69
N SER A 38 9.39 -2.68 -5.54
CA SER A 38 9.69 -2.86 -6.97
C SER A 38 11.09 -3.40 -7.26
N GLU A 39 12.01 -3.31 -6.29
CA GLU A 39 13.39 -3.78 -6.41
C GLU A 39 13.61 -5.14 -5.71
N LEU A 40 12.57 -5.69 -5.05
CA LEU A 40 12.69 -6.96 -4.36
C LEU A 40 12.87 -8.14 -5.35
N PRO A 41 13.71 -9.13 -5.00
CA PRO A 41 13.76 -10.42 -5.65
C PRO A 41 12.38 -11.05 -5.85
N GLU A 42 12.24 -11.82 -6.93
CA GLU A 42 11.01 -12.60 -7.17
C GLU A 42 10.68 -13.49 -5.96
N ARG A 43 9.38 -13.57 -5.64
CA ARG A 43 8.82 -14.40 -4.56
C ARG A 43 9.23 -13.96 -3.14
N GLU A 44 9.81 -12.77 -2.99
CA GLU A 44 10.02 -12.19 -1.67
C GLU A 44 8.69 -11.69 -1.07
N LYS A 45 8.52 -11.91 0.24
CA LYS A 45 7.33 -11.49 0.97
C LYS A 45 7.53 -10.06 1.45
N PHE A 46 6.54 -9.21 1.23
CA PHE A 46 6.54 -7.83 1.69
C PHE A 46 5.21 -7.47 2.36
N GLN A 47 5.23 -6.40 3.14
CA GLN A 47 4.05 -5.76 3.69
C GLN A 47 4.06 -4.30 3.28
N VAL A 48 2.91 -3.74 2.88
CA VAL A 48 2.82 -2.33 2.46
C VAL A 48 1.53 -1.70 2.95
N ALA A 49 1.59 -0.39 3.18
CA ALA A 49 0.43 0.45 3.39
C ALA A 49 0.31 1.36 2.17
N GLY A 50 -0.89 1.52 1.64
CA GLY A 50 -1.15 2.32 0.45
C GLY A 50 -2.63 2.63 0.31
N GLU A 51 -2.95 3.60 -0.54
CA GLU A 51 -4.32 3.91 -0.90
C GLU A 51 -4.76 2.98 -2.04
N VAL A 52 -5.90 2.30 -1.87
CA VAL A 52 -6.49 1.46 -2.92
C VAL A 52 -7.16 2.38 -3.93
N LYS A 53 -6.68 2.35 -5.18
CA LYS A 53 -7.28 3.08 -6.30
C LYS A 53 -8.47 2.33 -6.88
N ASP A 54 -8.32 1.03 -7.07
CA ASP A 54 -9.35 0.17 -7.64
C ASP A 54 -9.18 -1.28 -7.17
N PHE A 55 -10.25 -2.07 -7.22
CA PHE A 55 -10.19 -3.49 -6.91
C PHE A 55 -11.18 -4.30 -7.75
N PHE A 56 -10.79 -5.52 -8.09
CA PHE A 56 -11.63 -6.47 -8.81
C PHE A 56 -11.71 -7.78 -8.03
N THR A 57 -12.93 -8.24 -7.77
CA THR A 57 -13.17 -9.57 -7.22
C THR A 57 -13.53 -10.53 -8.35
N ARG A 58 -12.90 -11.69 -8.38
CA ARG A 58 -13.18 -12.72 -9.38
C ARG A 58 -13.14 -14.10 -8.75
N THR A 59 -13.84 -15.03 -9.38
CA THR A 59 -13.78 -16.45 -9.02
C THR A 59 -13.15 -17.19 -10.19
N SER A 60 -12.10 -17.97 -9.93
CA SER A 60 -11.44 -18.79 -10.95
C SER A 60 -12.39 -19.87 -11.45
N GLN A 61 -12.07 -20.49 -12.59
CA GLN A 61 -12.85 -21.61 -13.12
C GLN A 61 -12.94 -22.79 -12.14
N ASN A 62 -11.93 -22.95 -11.26
CA ASN A 62 -11.89 -23.98 -10.22
C ASN A 62 -12.61 -23.55 -8.91
N GLY A 63 -13.36 -22.44 -8.92
CA GLY A 63 -14.10 -21.93 -7.76
C GLY A 63 -13.27 -21.10 -6.77
N ASN A 64 -11.98 -20.86 -7.04
CA ASN A 64 -11.12 -20.09 -6.12
C ASN A 64 -11.42 -18.59 -6.23
N LYS A 65 -11.85 -17.99 -5.13
CA LYS A 65 -12.07 -16.53 -5.05
C LYS A 65 -10.74 -15.81 -4.94
N TYR A 66 -10.56 -14.75 -5.72
CA TYR A 66 -9.38 -13.91 -5.67
C TYR A 66 -9.73 -12.43 -5.88
N VAL A 67 -8.83 -11.57 -5.45
CA VAL A 67 -8.95 -10.12 -5.60
C VAL A 67 -7.70 -9.59 -6.27
N ILE A 68 -7.88 -8.71 -7.24
CA ILE A 68 -6.80 -7.90 -7.82
C ILE A 68 -6.99 -6.48 -7.25
N ILE A 69 -5.95 -5.93 -6.64
CA ILE A 69 -5.98 -4.60 -6.02
C ILE A 69 -4.97 -3.73 -6.75
N SER A 70 -5.40 -2.54 -7.17
CA SER A 70 -4.55 -1.48 -7.69
C SER A 70 -4.30 -0.46 -6.59
N LEU A 71 -3.04 -0.19 -6.30
CA LEU A 71 -2.63 0.89 -5.39
C LEU A 71 -2.39 2.17 -6.21
N ALA A 72 -2.69 3.32 -5.59
CA ALA A 72 -2.53 4.66 -6.19
C ALA A 72 -1.07 5.09 -6.32
#